data_AF-A3C3N0-F1
#
_entry.id   AF-A3C3N0-F1
#
_cell.length_a   1.000
_cell.length_b   1.000
_cell.length_c   1.000
_cell.angle_alpha   90.00
_cell.angle_beta   90.00
_cell.angle_gamma   90.00
#
_symmetry.space_group_name_H-M   'P 1'
#
loop_
_entity.id
_entity.type
_entity.pdbx_description
1 polymer ?
#
loop_
_entity_poly.entity_id
_entity_poly.type
_entity_poly.pdbx_seq_one_letter_code
_entity_poly.pdbx_strand_id
1 'polypeptide(L)'
;MPVMHPAHLAWNCIGNDEGQELLFSCVLAGIRAIDECDYILCNSFRGAEAATFARFPKIIPVGPLLTGERPGKPVGHFWLPEDGACMSWLDAQPVRSVVYVAFGSFTVFDRRQFQELALGLELTGRPFLWVVRPDIVHGDVHEYPDGFLDRVVASGINGGGRGKLVAWAPQQRVLAHPAVACFVSHCGWSSTMEGVRNGVPFVAWPYFADQFVNRAYICDIWRIGLPAVADEK
;
A
#
# COMPACT_ATOMS: atom_id res chain seq x y z
N MET A 1 -10.65 -10.76 15.63
CA MET A 1 -9.26 -10.24 15.52
C MET A 1 -8.43 -11.26 14.78
N PRO A 2 -7.50 -10.84 13.91
CA PRO A 2 -6.66 -11.75 13.14
C PRO A 2 -5.70 -12.53 14.05
N VAL A 3 -5.30 -13.71 13.62
CA VAL A 3 -4.23 -14.48 14.28
C VAL A 3 -2.89 -13.81 13.98
N MET A 4 -2.10 -13.54 15.01
CA MET A 4 -0.75 -13.00 14.87
C MET A 4 0.28 -14.12 14.95
N HIS A 5 1.22 -14.14 14.00
CA HIS A 5 2.34 -15.06 14.02
C HIS A 5 3.56 -14.37 14.64
N PRO A 6 4.32 -15.02 15.56
CA PRO A 6 5.48 -14.39 16.20
C PRO A 6 6.52 -13.85 15.20
N ALA A 7 6.72 -14.55 14.07
CA ALA A 7 7.62 -14.10 13.00
C ALA A 7 7.19 -12.79 12.32
N HIS A 8 5.93 -12.35 12.48
CA HIS A 8 5.39 -11.13 11.88
C HIS A 8 5.26 -9.98 12.89
N LEU A 9 5.78 -10.14 14.11
CA LEU A 9 5.83 -9.05 15.08
C LEU A 9 6.77 -7.96 14.56
N ALA A 10 6.43 -6.69 14.82
CA ALA A 10 7.07 -5.57 14.14
C ALA A 10 8.60 -5.53 14.27
N TRP A 11 9.12 -5.91 15.44
CA TRP A 11 10.57 -6.00 15.69
C TRP A 11 11.25 -7.19 15.02
N ASN A 12 10.52 -8.24 14.61
CA ASN A 12 11.11 -9.40 13.91
C ASN A 12 11.19 -9.21 12.39
N CYS A 13 10.61 -8.14 11.85
CA CYS A 13 10.51 -7.90 10.41
C CYS A 13 11.19 -6.61 9.94
N ILE A 14 12.04 -5.99 10.77
CA ILE A 14 12.79 -4.79 10.39
C ILE A 14 14.17 -4.75 11.06
N GLY A 15 15.17 -4.28 10.30
CA GLY A 15 16.49 -3.98 10.83
C GLY A 15 17.36 -5.18 11.20
N ASN A 16 18.53 -4.86 11.77
CA ASN A 16 19.44 -5.80 12.41
C ASN A 16 19.05 -5.99 13.89
N ASP A 17 19.72 -6.90 14.61
CA ASP A 17 19.42 -7.23 16.01
C ASP A 17 19.27 -5.99 16.92
N GLU A 18 20.15 -4.99 16.76
CA GLU A 18 20.08 -3.72 17.50
C GLU A 18 18.80 -2.93 17.16
N GLY A 19 18.43 -2.85 15.88
CA GLY A 19 17.18 -2.26 15.42
C GLY A 19 15.94 -2.99 15.95
N GLN A 20 16.01 -4.32 16.08
CA GLN A 20 14.92 -5.11 16.66
C GLN A 20 14.74 -4.79 18.15
N GLU A 21 15.82 -4.73 18.91
CA GLU A 21 15.81 -4.39 20.34
C GLU A 21 15.26 -2.97 20.56
N LEU A 22 15.69 -2.01 19.73
CA LEU A 22 15.21 -0.64 19.79
C LEU A 22 13.71 -0.56 19.49
N LEU A 23 13.25 -1.19 18.41
CA LEU A 23 11.83 -1.17 18.06
C LEU A 23 10.97 -1.87 19.12
N PHE A 24 11.42 -3.01 19.64
CA PHE A 24 10.73 -3.70 20.74
C PHE A 24 10.59 -2.79 21.96
N SER A 25 11.68 -2.11 22.34
CA SER A 25 11.69 -1.16 23.47
C SER A 25 10.73 0.01 23.24
N CYS A 26 10.70 0.58 22.03
CA CYS A 26 9.76 1.63 21.64
C CYS A 26 8.30 1.16 21.72
N VAL A 27 7.99 -0.02 21.18
CA VAL A 27 6.63 -0.58 21.22
C VAL A 27 6.20 -0.85 22.66
N LEU A 28 7.08 -1.43 23.49
CA LEU A 28 6.79 -1.71 24.90
C LEU A 28 6.55 -0.42 25.69
N ALA A 29 7.34 0.63 25.46
CA ALA A 29 7.13 1.94 26.06
C ALA A 29 5.78 2.53 25.64
N GLY A 30 5.43 2.44 24.35
CA GLY A 30 4.12 2.86 23.83
C GLY A 30 2.96 2.12 24.50
N ILE A 31 3.06 0.80 24.67
CA ILE A 31 2.04 -0.01 25.35
C ILE A 31 1.88 0.43 26.81
N ARG A 32 2.96 0.73 27.53
CA ARG A 32 2.86 1.23 28.91
C ARG A 32 2.18 2.60 28.97
N ALA A 33 2.46 3.49 28.01
CA ALA A 33 1.82 4.80 27.93
C ALA A 33 0.31 4.72 27.62
N ILE A 34 -0.15 3.64 26.98
CA ILE A 34 -1.59 3.41 26.72
C ILE A 34 -2.40 3.36 28.02
N ASP A 35 -1.84 2.79 29.10
CA ASP A 35 -2.55 2.67 30.38
C ASP A 35 -2.84 4.03 31.01
N GLU A 36 -2.01 5.03 30.72
CA GLU A 36 -2.13 6.42 31.19
C GLU A 36 -3.12 7.25 30.36
N CYS A 37 -3.53 6.75 29.20
CA CYS A 37 -4.45 7.45 28.32
C CYS A 37 -5.92 7.22 28.73
N ASP A 38 -6.72 8.28 28.74
CA ASP A 38 -8.17 8.21 28.89
C ASP A 38 -8.80 7.52 27.67
N TYR A 39 -8.35 7.92 26.47
CA TYR A 39 -8.83 7.42 25.19
C TYR A 39 -7.69 7.28 24.19
N ILE A 40 -7.84 6.32 23.27
CA ILE A 40 -6.92 6.11 22.15
C ILE A 40 -7.71 6.33 20.86
N LEU A 41 -7.37 7.34 20.09
CA LEU A 41 -8.01 7.58 18.80
C LEU A 41 -7.41 6.63 17.75
N CYS A 42 -8.28 5.88 17.08
CA CYS A 42 -7.88 4.93 16.05
C CYS A 42 -8.50 5.31 14.70
N ASN A 43 -7.68 5.45 13.67
CA ASN A 43 -8.15 5.68 12.30
C ASN A 43 -8.76 4.40 11.72
N SER A 44 -9.92 4.01 12.21
CA SER A 44 -10.66 2.80 11.84
C SER A 44 -12.15 3.04 12.12
N PHE A 45 -13.02 2.09 11.80
CA PHE A 45 -14.46 2.19 12.02
C PHE A 45 -15.04 0.89 12.57
N ARG A 46 -16.18 0.96 13.27
CA ARG A 46 -16.75 -0.20 13.98
C ARG A 46 -16.96 -1.43 13.10
N GLY A 47 -17.36 -1.26 11.85
CA GLY A 47 -17.56 -2.36 10.91
C GLY A 47 -16.27 -3.10 10.53
N ALA A 48 -15.12 -2.42 10.54
CA ALA A 48 -13.84 -3.03 10.23
C ALA A 48 -13.31 -3.92 11.37
N GLU A 49 -13.47 -3.48 12.62
CA GLU A 49 -12.81 -4.10 13.78
C GLU A 49 -13.73 -4.24 15.01
N ALA A 50 -14.98 -4.64 14.82
CA ALA A 50 -15.99 -4.71 15.88
C ALA A 50 -15.51 -5.45 17.15
N ALA A 51 -14.84 -6.60 16.97
CA ALA A 51 -14.31 -7.39 18.09
C ALA A 51 -13.22 -6.65 18.88
N THR A 52 -12.39 -5.84 18.20
CA THR A 52 -11.33 -5.03 18.84
C THR A 52 -11.95 -3.95 19.70
N PHE A 53 -12.90 -3.17 19.16
CA PHE A 53 -13.55 -2.09 19.92
C PHE A 53 -14.46 -2.59 21.04
N ALA A 54 -15.02 -3.80 20.91
CA ALA A 54 -15.77 -4.44 21.99
C ALA A 54 -14.85 -4.87 23.15
N ARG A 55 -13.63 -5.34 22.82
CA ARG A 55 -12.65 -5.79 23.82
C ARG A 55 -11.91 -4.63 24.49
N PHE A 56 -11.66 -3.55 23.76
CA PHE A 56 -10.86 -2.42 24.22
C PHE A 56 -11.67 -1.12 24.13
N PRO A 57 -12.53 -0.83 25.12
CA PRO A 57 -13.49 0.28 25.05
C PRO A 57 -12.83 1.67 25.08
N LYS A 58 -11.58 1.78 25.54
CA LYS A 58 -10.79 3.02 25.47
C LYS A 58 -10.38 3.38 24.04
N ILE A 59 -10.41 2.44 23.10
CA ILE A 59 -10.06 2.69 21.69
C ILE A 59 -11.29 3.24 20.97
N ILE A 60 -11.21 4.50 20.54
CA ILE A 60 -12.29 5.21 19.87
C ILE A 60 -12.02 5.22 18.36
N PRO A 61 -12.83 4.50 17.55
CA PRO A 61 -12.73 4.57 16.11
C PRO A 61 -13.21 5.93 15.60
N VAL A 62 -12.35 6.65 14.87
CA VAL A 62 -12.63 7.98 14.29
C VAL A 62 -12.47 8.02 12.77
N GLY A 63 -12.22 6.88 12.14
CA GLY A 63 -11.95 6.76 10.71
C GLY A 63 -13.14 6.33 9.84
N PRO A 64 -12.93 6.15 8.53
CA PRO A 64 -11.66 6.40 7.81
C PRO A 64 -11.40 7.90 7.59
N LEU A 65 -10.35 8.41 8.24
CA LEU A 65 -9.86 9.78 8.08
C LEU A 65 -9.01 9.86 6.82
N LEU A 66 -9.40 10.71 5.88
CA LEU A 66 -8.60 11.02 4.69
C LEU A 66 -7.77 12.28 4.93
N THR A 67 -6.48 12.18 4.63
CA THR A 67 -5.52 13.28 4.79
C THR A 67 -5.60 14.33 3.67
N GLY A 68 -6.15 14.01 2.49
CA GLY A 68 -6.16 14.88 1.31
C GLY A 68 -7.44 15.71 1.11
N GLU A 69 -8.44 15.59 2.00
CA GLU A 69 -9.65 16.44 1.97
C GLU A 69 -9.42 17.82 2.61
N ARG A 70 -8.21 18.10 3.12
CA ARG A 70 -7.86 19.40 3.70
C ARG A 70 -7.50 20.39 2.59
N PRO A 71 -8.07 21.61 2.60
CA PRO A 71 -7.58 22.70 1.75
C PRO A 71 -6.11 23.01 2.08
N GLY A 72 -5.25 23.03 1.05
CA GLY A 72 -3.83 23.41 1.19
C GLY A 72 -2.84 22.30 0.86
N LYS A 73 -1.55 22.52 1.16
CA LYS A 73 -0.50 21.52 0.94
C LYS A 73 -0.76 20.33 1.87
N PRO A 74 -0.87 19.11 1.35
CA PRO A 74 -1.22 18.00 2.19
C PRO A 74 -0.06 17.66 3.14
N VAL A 75 -0.39 17.40 4.40
CA VAL A 75 0.57 17.26 5.51
C VAL A 75 0.95 15.79 5.64
N GLY A 76 2.25 15.49 5.81
CA GLY A 76 2.75 14.12 5.95
C GLY A 76 3.01 13.39 4.62
N HIS A 77 3.13 14.13 3.51
CA HIS A 77 3.54 13.57 2.22
C HIS A 77 5.07 13.47 2.19
N PHE A 78 5.58 12.24 2.27
CA PHE A 78 7.02 11.95 2.22
C PHE A 78 7.64 12.26 0.86
N TRP A 79 6.83 12.19 -0.21
CA TRP A 79 7.28 12.34 -1.59
C TRP A 79 6.43 13.38 -2.31
N LEU A 80 7.08 14.40 -2.86
CA LEU A 80 6.49 15.46 -3.68
C LEU A 80 7.49 15.78 -4.81
N PRO A 81 7.04 16.16 -6.01
CA PRO A 81 5.65 16.42 -6.39
C PRO A 81 4.85 15.15 -6.77
N GLU A 82 3.53 15.19 -6.58
CA GLU A 82 2.60 14.19 -7.14
C GLU A 82 2.48 14.39 -8.66
N ASP A 83 2.53 13.30 -9.44
CA ASP A 83 2.28 13.38 -10.88
C ASP A 83 0.78 13.43 -11.15
N GLY A 84 0.22 14.64 -11.22
CA GLY A 84 -1.17 14.86 -11.60
C GLY A 84 -1.52 14.36 -13.01
N ALA A 85 -0.55 14.19 -13.91
CA ALA A 85 -0.80 13.72 -15.27
C ALA A 85 -1.22 12.24 -15.31
N CYS A 86 -1.00 11.47 -14.23
CA CYS A 86 -1.55 10.11 -14.14
C CYS A 86 -3.08 10.10 -14.12
N MET A 87 -3.72 11.18 -13.63
CA MET A 87 -5.18 11.27 -13.61
C MET A 87 -5.74 11.36 -15.02
N SER A 88 -5.15 12.18 -15.90
CA SER A 88 -5.58 12.26 -17.30
C SER A 88 -5.35 10.94 -18.05
N TRP A 89 -4.32 10.16 -17.68
CA TRP A 89 -4.14 8.82 -18.21
C TRP A 89 -5.25 7.86 -17.73
N LEU A 90 -5.65 7.94 -16.45
CA LEU A 90 -6.75 7.15 -15.89
C LEU A 90 -8.11 7.50 -16.53
N ASP A 91 -8.36 8.77 -16.82
CA ASP A 91 -9.59 9.25 -17.48
C ASP A 91 -9.81 8.58 -18.86
N ALA A 92 -8.71 8.19 -19.53
CA ALA A 92 -8.75 7.52 -20.83
C ALA A 92 -8.93 5.99 -20.75
N GLN A 93 -8.92 5.40 -19.54
CA GLN A 93 -9.05 3.95 -19.36
C GLN A 93 -10.50 3.52 -19.16
N PRO A 94 -10.89 2.32 -19.61
CA PRO A 94 -12.20 1.75 -19.30
C PRO A 94 -12.43 1.60 -17.79
N VAL A 95 -13.69 1.67 -17.36
CA VAL A 95 -14.10 1.45 -15.97
C VAL A 95 -13.62 0.08 -15.48
N ARG A 96 -13.06 0.00 -14.26
CA ARG A 96 -12.56 -1.22 -13.62
C ARG A 96 -11.59 -2.05 -14.48
N SER A 97 -10.71 -1.36 -15.22
CA SER A 97 -9.67 -2.00 -16.05
C SER A 97 -8.26 -1.91 -15.46
N VAL A 98 -7.97 -0.88 -14.67
CA VAL A 98 -6.60 -0.54 -14.25
C VAL A 98 -6.20 -1.26 -12.97
N VAL A 99 -5.02 -1.88 -12.98
CA VAL A 99 -4.33 -2.35 -11.77
C VAL A 99 -3.53 -1.20 -11.18
N TYR A 100 -3.88 -0.73 -9.98
CA TYR A 100 -3.08 0.26 -9.28
C TYR A 100 -2.04 -0.45 -8.39
N VAL A 101 -0.78 -0.02 -8.46
CA VAL A 101 0.34 -0.66 -7.75
C VAL A 101 1.10 0.40 -6.96
N ALA A 102 1.09 0.31 -5.63
CA ALA A 102 1.86 1.20 -4.77
C ALA A 102 2.23 0.56 -3.42
N PHE A 103 3.50 0.73 -3.05
CA PHE A 103 4.09 0.11 -1.85
C PHE A 103 4.47 1.14 -0.77
N GLY A 104 3.75 2.26 -0.72
CA GLY A 104 3.96 3.31 0.29
C GLY A 104 5.27 4.07 0.07
N SER A 105 5.83 4.64 1.15
CA SER A 105 7.03 5.47 1.11
C SER A 105 8.31 4.78 1.57
N PHE A 106 8.22 3.57 2.15
CA PHE A 106 9.35 2.89 2.81
C PHE A 106 9.70 1.51 2.24
N THR A 107 8.84 0.92 1.40
CA THR A 107 9.12 -0.41 0.87
C THR A 107 10.25 -0.36 -0.13
N VAL A 108 11.27 -1.20 0.09
CA VAL A 108 12.39 -1.39 -0.83
C VAL A 108 12.38 -2.84 -1.29
N PHE A 109 12.39 -3.04 -2.59
CA PHE A 109 12.48 -4.35 -3.23
C PHE A 109 13.93 -4.74 -3.47
N ASP A 110 14.17 -6.05 -3.40
CA ASP A 110 15.32 -6.59 -4.09
C ASP A 110 15.09 -6.56 -5.62
N ARG A 111 16.19 -6.70 -6.38
CA ARG A 111 16.13 -6.66 -7.84
C ARG A 111 15.17 -7.69 -8.43
N ARG A 112 15.15 -8.92 -7.88
CA ARG A 112 14.30 -9.99 -8.42
C ARG A 112 12.84 -9.68 -8.21
N GLN A 113 12.45 -9.24 -7.01
CA GLN A 113 11.07 -8.82 -6.72
C GLN A 113 10.61 -7.71 -7.66
N PHE A 114 11.46 -6.73 -7.94
CA PHE A 114 11.14 -5.65 -8.88
C PHE A 114 10.92 -6.16 -10.31
N GLN A 115 11.81 -7.02 -10.81
CA GLN A 115 11.73 -7.60 -12.15
C GLN A 115 10.54 -8.53 -12.31
N GLU A 116 10.28 -9.41 -11.33
CA GLU A 116 9.13 -10.31 -11.33
C GLU A 116 7.80 -9.54 -11.26
N LEU A 117 7.73 -8.46 -10.47
CA LEU A 117 6.56 -7.59 -10.46
C LEU A 117 6.34 -6.94 -11.83
N ALA A 118 7.40 -6.42 -12.46
CA ALA A 118 7.32 -5.83 -13.79
C ALA A 118 6.82 -6.84 -14.84
N LEU A 119 7.42 -8.04 -14.89
CA LEU A 119 7.02 -9.12 -15.78
C LEU A 119 5.58 -9.57 -15.50
N GLY A 120 5.22 -9.75 -14.22
CA GLY A 120 3.86 -10.10 -13.81
C GLY A 120 2.82 -9.10 -14.30
N LEU A 121 3.07 -7.80 -14.15
CA LEU A 121 2.20 -6.73 -14.66
C LEU A 121 2.07 -6.79 -16.18
N GLU A 122 3.18 -6.98 -16.90
CA GLU A 122 3.19 -7.19 -18.35
C GLU A 122 2.37 -8.43 -18.75
N LEU A 123 2.48 -9.54 -18.04
CA LEU A 123 1.76 -10.78 -18.33
C LEU A 123 0.26 -10.67 -18.10
N THR A 124 -0.21 -9.78 -17.21
CA THR A 124 -1.65 -9.59 -16.98
C THR A 124 -2.40 -9.15 -18.24
N GLY A 125 -1.73 -8.48 -19.18
CA GLY A 125 -2.37 -7.87 -20.33
C GLY A 125 -3.31 -6.69 -20.00
N ARG A 126 -3.39 -6.27 -18.72
CA ARG A 126 -4.29 -5.20 -18.27
C ARG A 126 -3.56 -3.86 -18.19
N PRO A 127 -4.28 -2.73 -18.30
CA PRO A 127 -3.72 -1.44 -17.97
C PRO A 127 -3.24 -1.40 -16.50
N PHE A 128 -2.11 -0.76 -16.23
CA PHE A 128 -1.62 -0.59 -14.87
C PHE A 128 -1.02 0.80 -14.63
N LEU A 129 -1.25 1.31 -13.42
CA LEU A 129 -0.58 2.51 -12.89
C LEU A 129 0.33 2.06 -11.76
N TRP A 130 1.64 2.19 -11.96
CA TRP A 130 2.65 1.75 -11.00
C TRP A 130 3.44 2.92 -10.44
N VAL A 131 3.39 3.08 -9.12
CA VAL A 131 4.25 4.01 -8.38
C VAL A 131 5.62 3.38 -8.18
N VAL A 132 6.61 3.90 -8.92
CA VAL A 132 8.01 3.48 -8.89
C VAL A 132 8.83 4.63 -8.32
N ARG A 133 9.05 4.62 -7.00
CA ARG A 133 9.86 5.65 -6.34
C ARG A 133 11.34 5.47 -6.71
N PRO A 134 12.15 6.55 -6.77
CA PRO A 134 13.58 6.45 -7.04
C PRO A 134 14.33 5.48 -6.13
N ASP A 135 13.89 5.36 -4.86
CA ASP A 135 14.48 4.52 -3.83
C ASP A 135 13.81 3.15 -3.66
N ILE A 136 12.91 2.76 -4.57
CA ILE A 136 12.12 1.53 -4.42
C ILE A 136 12.97 0.25 -4.59
N VAL A 137 14.19 0.35 -5.11
CA VAL A 137 15.19 -0.73 -5.19
C VAL A 137 16.51 -0.17 -4.67
N HIS A 138 17.34 -1.02 -4.07
CA HIS A 138 18.69 -0.61 -3.67
C HIS A 138 19.55 -0.26 -4.91
N GLY A 139 20.00 0.99 -4.98
CA GLY A 139 20.84 1.52 -6.07
C GLY A 139 20.22 2.75 -6.74
N ASP A 140 20.95 3.35 -7.68
CA ASP A 140 20.55 4.61 -8.34
C ASP A 140 19.70 4.38 -9.61
N VAL A 141 19.56 3.14 -10.08
CA VAL A 141 18.91 2.81 -11.37
C VAL A 141 17.91 1.67 -11.20
N HIS A 142 16.70 1.88 -11.72
CA HIS A 142 15.70 0.81 -11.83
C HIS A 142 16.08 -0.16 -12.96
N GLU A 143 16.49 -1.37 -12.59
CA GLU A 143 16.81 -2.45 -13.53
C GLU A 143 15.53 -3.15 -14.03
N TYR A 144 14.78 -2.48 -14.91
CA TYR A 144 13.64 -3.09 -15.60
C TYR A 144 14.08 -4.28 -16.47
N PRO A 145 13.21 -5.29 -16.68
CA PRO A 145 13.47 -6.33 -17.67
C PRO A 145 13.73 -5.74 -19.07
N ASP A 146 14.58 -6.40 -19.85
CA ASP A 146 14.97 -5.91 -21.18
C ASP A 146 13.76 -5.61 -22.06
N GLY A 147 13.70 -4.38 -22.60
CA GLY A 147 12.62 -3.89 -23.46
C GLY A 147 11.26 -3.72 -22.76
N PHE A 148 11.17 -3.87 -21.43
CA PHE A 148 9.90 -3.74 -20.69
C PHE A 148 9.24 -2.39 -20.94
N LEU A 149 9.99 -1.29 -20.78
CA LEU A 149 9.45 0.06 -20.97
C LEU A 149 8.92 0.26 -22.39
N ASP A 150 9.64 -0.22 -23.41
CA ASP A 150 9.20 -0.12 -24.81
C ASP A 150 7.91 -0.92 -25.07
N ARG A 151 7.72 -2.04 -24.37
CA ARG A 151 6.53 -2.89 -24.52
C ARG A 151 5.30 -2.37 -23.78
N VAL A 152 5.48 -1.67 -22.66
CA VAL A 152 4.36 -1.27 -21.78
C VAL A 152 4.07 0.22 -21.78
N VAL A 153 5.09 1.06 -21.94
CA VAL A 153 4.97 2.51 -21.98
C VAL A 153 4.80 2.96 -23.42
N ALA A 154 3.86 3.87 -23.67
CA ALA A 154 3.50 4.28 -25.02
C ALA A 154 4.72 4.84 -25.78
N SER A 155 5.06 4.24 -26.93
CA SER A 155 5.95 4.83 -27.92
C SER A 155 5.14 5.54 -29.01
N GLY A 156 4.63 6.75 -28.76
CA GLY A 156 4.09 7.60 -29.83
C GLY A 156 2.90 8.51 -29.50
N ILE A 157 2.64 9.43 -30.44
CA ILE A 157 1.68 10.56 -30.36
C ILE A 157 0.20 10.10 -30.23
N ASN A 158 -0.10 8.81 -30.46
CA ASN A 158 -1.43 8.22 -30.28
C ASN A 158 -1.60 7.41 -28.96
N GLY A 159 -0.71 7.59 -27.96
CA GLY A 159 -1.05 7.41 -26.53
C GLY A 159 -1.45 6.00 -26.03
N GLY A 160 -1.08 4.92 -26.72
CA GLY A 160 -1.62 3.56 -26.49
C GLY A 160 -0.81 2.60 -25.61
N GLY A 161 -0.01 3.08 -24.65
CA GLY A 161 0.71 2.22 -23.71
C GLY A 161 -0.18 1.70 -22.59
N ARG A 162 -0.09 0.40 -22.27
CA ARG A 162 -0.85 -0.22 -21.17
C ARG A 162 -0.32 0.14 -19.78
N GLY A 163 0.92 0.56 -19.66
CA GLY A 163 1.55 0.92 -18.38
C GLY A 163 1.76 2.43 -18.26
N LYS A 164 1.40 2.99 -17.11
CA LYS A 164 1.82 4.33 -16.68
C LYS A 164 2.66 4.19 -15.41
N LEU A 165 3.93 4.62 -15.49
CA LEU A 165 4.84 4.66 -14.36
C LEU A 165 4.97 6.09 -13.85
N VAL A 166 4.93 6.27 -12.54
CA VAL A 166 5.08 7.57 -11.87
C VAL A 166 5.93 7.44 -10.62
N ALA A 167 6.71 8.47 -10.28
CA ALA A 167 7.49 8.47 -9.05
C ALA A 167 6.60 8.55 -7.79
N TRP A 168 5.50 9.30 -7.89
CA TRP A 168 4.53 9.45 -6.82
C TRP A 168 3.16 9.83 -7.40
N ALA A 169 2.08 9.28 -6.82
CA ALA A 169 0.72 9.47 -7.30
C ALA A 169 -0.18 10.09 -6.23
N PRO A 170 -1.21 10.87 -6.60
CA PRO A 170 -2.25 11.34 -5.68
C PRO A 170 -3.16 10.17 -5.28
N GLN A 171 -2.68 9.28 -4.40
CA GLN A 171 -3.27 7.96 -4.11
C GLN A 171 -4.78 8.01 -3.82
N GLN A 172 -5.24 8.97 -3.02
CA GLN A 172 -6.67 9.13 -2.73
C GLN A 172 -7.51 9.37 -3.99
N ARG A 173 -7.03 10.21 -4.91
CA ARG A 173 -7.70 10.48 -6.18
C ARG A 173 -7.64 9.27 -7.11
N VAL A 174 -6.52 8.55 -7.11
CA VAL A 174 -6.36 7.31 -7.88
C VAL A 174 -7.35 6.25 -7.39
N LEU A 175 -7.40 5.97 -6.08
CA LEU A 175 -8.28 4.96 -5.50
C LEU A 175 -9.77 5.32 -5.63
N ALA A 176 -10.12 6.61 -5.69
CA ALA A 176 -11.47 7.07 -5.98
C ALA A 176 -11.84 7.01 -7.48
N HIS A 177 -10.87 6.76 -8.37
CA HIS A 177 -11.10 6.82 -9.81
C HIS A 177 -11.80 5.55 -10.32
N PRO A 178 -12.88 5.65 -11.13
CA PRO A 178 -13.68 4.50 -11.56
C PRO A 178 -12.94 3.50 -12.46
N ALA A 179 -11.84 3.92 -13.09
CA ALA A 179 -11.00 3.02 -13.88
C ALA A 179 -10.25 1.99 -13.04
N VAL A 180 -10.00 2.25 -11.74
CA VAL A 180 -9.25 1.34 -10.87
C VAL A 180 -10.07 0.09 -10.59
N ALA A 181 -9.47 -1.06 -10.88
CA ALA A 181 -10.07 -2.38 -10.72
C ALA A 181 -9.64 -3.05 -9.41
N CYS A 182 -8.37 -2.91 -9.06
CA CYS A 182 -7.79 -3.47 -7.84
C CYS A 182 -6.52 -2.70 -7.46
N PHE A 183 -6.09 -2.91 -6.21
CA PHE A 183 -4.93 -2.27 -5.61
C PHE A 183 -3.92 -3.32 -5.11
N VAL A 184 -2.77 -3.41 -5.79
CA VAL A 184 -1.60 -4.14 -5.28
C VAL A 184 -0.92 -3.26 -4.23
N SER A 185 -0.95 -3.71 -2.98
CA SER A 185 -0.60 -2.89 -1.83
C SER A 185 0.28 -3.63 -0.83
N HIS A 186 1.22 -2.88 -0.26
CA HIS A 186 1.95 -3.26 0.96
C HIS A 186 1.08 -3.37 2.21
N CYS A 187 -0.23 -3.07 2.16
CA CYS A 187 -1.16 -3.19 3.29
C CYS A 187 -0.86 -2.25 4.46
N GLY A 188 -0.17 -1.13 4.25
CA GLY A 188 -0.06 -0.08 5.27
C GLY A 188 -1.44 0.46 5.64
N TRP A 189 -1.68 0.73 6.92
CA TRP A 189 -3.04 0.99 7.41
C TRP A 189 -3.74 2.18 6.74
N SER A 190 -3.04 3.29 6.51
CA SER A 190 -3.62 4.46 5.81
C SER A 190 -4.06 4.11 4.38
N SER A 191 -3.22 3.40 3.63
CA SER A 191 -3.54 2.96 2.26
C SER A 191 -4.69 1.94 2.25
N THR A 192 -4.76 1.10 3.28
CA THR A 192 -5.84 0.14 3.48
C THR A 192 -7.17 0.86 3.72
N MET A 193 -7.21 1.85 4.61
CA MET A 193 -8.43 2.63 4.87
C MET A 193 -8.89 3.42 3.63
N GLU A 194 -7.97 3.96 2.84
CA GLU A 194 -8.28 4.63 1.57
C GLU A 194 -8.90 3.67 0.54
N GLY A 195 -8.34 2.48 0.38
CA GLY A 195 -8.89 1.47 -0.54
C GLY A 195 -10.25 0.92 -0.07
N VAL A 196 -10.39 0.65 1.23
CA VAL A 196 -11.66 0.22 1.85
C VAL A 196 -12.74 1.27 1.66
N ARG A 197 -12.43 2.56 1.89
CA ARG A 197 -13.39 3.66 1.71
C ARG A 197 -13.91 3.75 0.28
N ASN A 198 -13.06 3.45 -0.72
CA ASN A 198 -13.44 3.48 -2.13
C ASN A 198 -13.92 2.12 -2.69
N GLY A 199 -14.01 1.09 -1.85
CA GLY A 199 -14.48 -0.24 -2.28
C GLY A 199 -13.55 -0.93 -3.29
N VAL A 200 -12.25 -0.63 -3.25
CA VAL A 200 -11.26 -1.21 -4.17
C VAL A 200 -10.73 -2.52 -3.60
N PRO A 201 -10.84 -3.65 -4.33
CA PRO A 201 -10.26 -4.93 -3.91
C PRO A 201 -8.73 -4.90 -3.89
N PHE A 202 -8.13 -5.72 -3.03
CA PHE A 202 -6.67 -5.73 -2.82
C PHE A 202 -5.99 -6.98 -3.39
N VAL A 203 -4.75 -6.79 -3.85
CA VAL A 203 -3.72 -7.83 -3.87
C VAL A 203 -2.73 -7.48 -2.77
N ALA A 204 -2.77 -8.24 -1.68
CA ALA A 204 -2.09 -7.93 -0.44
C ALA A 204 -0.67 -8.52 -0.43
N TRP A 205 0.33 -7.64 -0.49
CA TRP A 205 1.75 -7.99 -0.49
C TRP A 205 2.50 -7.22 0.61
N PRO A 206 2.35 -7.62 1.88
CA PRO A 206 2.97 -6.92 3.01
C PRO A 206 4.50 -6.98 2.97
N TYR A 207 5.14 -5.93 3.47
CA TYR A 207 6.59 -5.80 3.56
C TYR A 207 7.08 -5.89 5.02
N PHE A 208 6.51 -5.09 5.94
CA PHE A 208 6.97 -5.04 7.35
C PHE A 208 5.87 -4.61 8.35
N ALA A 209 6.17 -4.78 9.63
CA ALA A 209 5.38 -4.32 10.78
C ALA A 209 3.91 -4.75 10.76
N ASP A 210 3.00 -3.80 10.94
CA ASP A 210 1.55 -4.01 11.02
C ASP A 210 0.95 -4.56 9.73
N GLN A 211 1.67 -4.45 8.60
CA GLN A 211 1.17 -4.84 7.28
C GLN A 211 0.77 -6.31 7.20
N PHE A 212 1.45 -7.20 7.93
CA PHE A 212 1.08 -8.62 7.97
C PHE A 212 -0.26 -8.85 8.68
N VAL A 213 -0.52 -8.11 9.76
CA VAL A 213 -1.80 -8.13 10.48
C VAL A 213 -2.89 -7.50 9.62
N ASN A 214 -2.58 -6.41 8.94
CA ASN A 214 -3.50 -5.73 8.01
C ASN A 214 -3.86 -6.64 6.82
N ARG A 215 -2.91 -7.40 6.28
CA ARG A 215 -3.17 -8.45 5.27
C ARG A 215 -4.20 -9.46 5.78
N ALA A 216 -4.07 -9.93 7.01
CA ALA A 216 -5.03 -10.89 7.59
C ALA A 216 -6.44 -10.28 7.72
N TYR A 217 -6.53 -8.99 8.08
CA TYR A 217 -7.82 -8.29 7.99
C TYR A 217 -8.37 -8.26 6.57
N ILE A 218 -7.56 -7.88 5.58
CA ILE A 218 -7.98 -7.75 4.18
C ILE A 218 -8.42 -9.10 3.59
N CYS A 219 -7.60 -10.14 3.75
CA CYS A 219 -7.78 -11.44 3.09
C CYS A 219 -8.71 -12.37 3.87
N ASP A 220 -8.54 -12.48 5.19
CA ASP A 220 -9.18 -13.55 5.97
C ASP A 220 -10.47 -13.09 6.63
N ILE A 221 -10.49 -11.85 7.16
CA ILE A 221 -11.62 -11.30 7.91
C ILE A 221 -12.61 -10.60 6.99
N TRP A 222 -12.17 -9.56 6.28
CA TRP A 222 -13.03 -8.77 5.40
C TRP A 222 -13.27 -9.45 4.06
N ARG A 223 -12.33 -10.31 3.62
CA ARG A 223 -12.39 -11.06 2.36
C ARG A 223 -12.58 -10.15 1.15
N ILE A 224 -11.88 -9.02 1.16
CA ILE A 224 -11.90 -8.01 0.09
C ILE A 224 -10.63 -8.02 -0.76
N GLY A 225 -9.78 -9.02 -0.59
CA GLY A 225 -8.55 -9.13 -1.34
C GLY A 225 -7.92 -10.51 -1.25
N LEU A 226 -6.95 -10.75 -2.14
CA LEU A 226 -6.17 -11.97 -2.18
C LEU A 226 -4.72 -11.68 -1.80
N PRO A 227 -4.03 -12.62 -1.15
CA PRO A 227 -2.62 -12.45 -0.87
C PRO A 227 -1.77 -12.64 -2.13
N ALA A 228 -0.71 -11.86 -2.27
CA ALA A 228 0.40 -12.24 -3.13
C ALA A 228 1.06 -13.48 -2.50
N VAL A 229 1.21 -14.54 -3.30
CA VAL A 229 1.82 -15.80 -2.86
C VAL A 229 3.22 -15.84 -3.46
N ALA A 230 4.23 -16.09 -2.61
CA ALA A 230 5.59 -16.29 -3.08
C ALA A 230 5.68 -17.66 -3.76
N ASP A 231 6.41 -17.73 -4.87
CA ASP A 231 6.73 -19.01 -5.50
C ASP A 231 7.55 -19.90 -4.56
N GLU A 232 7.37 -21.21 -4.68
CA GLU A 232 8.23 -22.18 -4.02
C GLU A 232 9.66 -22.03 -4.60
N LYS A 233 10.66 -21.95 -3.72
CA LYS A 233 12.07 -21.80 -4.11
C LYS A 233 12.65 -23.07 -4.71
#